data_AF-A0A644WYA0-F1
#
_entry.id   AF-A0A644WYA0-F1
#
_cell.length_a   1.000
_cell.length_b   1.000
_cell.length_c   1.000
_cell.angle_alpha   90.00
_cell.angle_beta   90.00
_cell.angle_gamma   90.00
#
_symmetry.space_group_name_H-M   'P 1'
#
loop_
_entity.id
_entity.type
_entity.pdbx_description
1 polymer ?
#
loop_
_entity_poly.entity_id
_entity_poly.type
_entity_poly.pdbx_seq_one_letter_code
_entity_poly.pdbx_strand_id
1 'polypeptide(L)'
;MVIISNKGLVGQIASTGSNWAIVQSLLNENIAVSVMINSTRETTGILKGYITHSNDNLTKVTNLPIDSAIKEGDVIVTSGLGQIYPKEVRVGEVISVETDEIKVMKTAIVKPFVDFNRLEELFVVIPKETREIKYDN
;
A
#
# COMPACT_ATOMS: atom_id res chain seq x y z
N MET A 1 -0.59 -5.15 13.09
CA MET A 1 0.74 -4.49 13.03
C MET A 1 1.24 -4.52 11.59
N VAL A 2 2.06 -3.55 11.20
CA VAL A 2 2.55 -3.40 9.83
C VAL A 2 3.92 -4.05 9.66
N ILE A 3 4.14 -4.67 8.51
CA ILE A 3 5.41 -5.32 8.16
C ILE A 3 6.09 -4.54 7.05
N ILE A 4 7.37 -4.24 7.24
CA ILE A 4 8.22 -3.57 6.25
C ILE A 4 9.51 -4.36 6.02
N SER A 5 10.14 -4.11 4.89
CA SER A 5 11.53 -4.48 4.60
C SER A 5 12.38 -3.20 4.51
N ASN A 6 13.69 -3.36 4.26
CA ASN A 6 14.57 -2.25 3.93
C ASN A 6 14.19 -1.51 2.63
N LYS A 7 13.37 -2.12 1.76
CA LYS A 7 12.92 -1.51 0.49
C LYS A 7 11.56 -0.82 0.60
N GLY A 8 10.68 -1.28 1.50
CA GLY A 8 9.35 -0.71 1.62
C GLY A 8 8.33 -1.60 2.32
N LEU A 9 7.07 -1.22 2.17
CA LEU A 9 5.91 -1.89 2.73
C LEU A 9 5.74 -3.30 2.17
N VAL A 10 5.58 -4.28 3.07
CA VAL A 10 5.36 -5.69 2.72
C VAL A 10 3.90 -6.08 2.94
N GLY A 11 3.27 -5.59 4.01
CA GLY A 11 1.89 -5.92 4.31
C GLY A 11 1.55 -5.69 5.77
N GLN A 12 0.59 -6.48 6.28
CA GLN A 12 0.14 -6.41 7.67
C GLN A 12 -0.01 -7.82 8.26
N ILE A 13 0.23 -7.95 9.56
CA ILE A 13 -0.03 -9.19 10.29
C ILE A 13 -1.54 -9.44 10.32
N ALA A 14 -1.95 -10.60 9.82
CA ALA A 14 -3.33 -11.08 9.85
C ALA A 14 -3.62 -11.91 11.11
N SER A 15 -2.66 -12.74 11.53
CA SER A 15 -2.76 -13.52 12.77
C SER A 15 -1.39 -13.85 13.35
N THR A 16 -1.35 -14.18 14.63
CA THR A 16 -0.13 -14.49 15.39
C THR A 16 -0.26 -15.82 16.11
N GLY A 17 0.80 -16.62 16.07
CA GLY A 17 1.05 -17.72 16.98
C GLY A 17 2.01 -17.31 18.10
N SER A 18 2.51 -18.28 18.86
CA SER A 18 3.45 -18.05 19.95
C SER A 18 4.83 -17.56 19.48
N ASN A 19 5.27 -17.99 18.29
CA ASN A 19 6.59 -17.67 17.74
C ASN A 19 6.57 -17.43 16.21
N TRP A 20 5.39 -17.23 15.63
CA TRP A 20 5.23 -16.97 14.20
C TRP A 20 4.04 -16.03 13.96
N ALA A 21 3.95 -15.47 12.76
CA ALA A 21 2.81 -14.67 12.33
C ALA A 21 2.47 -14.97 10.86
N ILE A 22 1.18 -14.96 10.52
CA ILE A 22 0.73 -14.94 9.13
C ILE A 22 0.63 -13.49 8.69
N VAL A 23 1.34 -13.16 7.62
CA VAL A 23 1.34 -11.83 7.01
C VAL A 23 0.45 -11.85 5.78
N GLN A 24 -0.51 -10.93 5.75
CA GLN A 24 -1.24 -10.64 4.53
C GLN A 24 -0.40 -9.64 3.71
N SER A 25 0.05 -10.10 2.54
CA SER A 25 0.90 -9.33 1.63
C SER A 25 0.15 -8.14 1.03
N LEU A 26 0.86 -7.04 0.78
CA LEU A 26 0.41 -5.88 0.02
C LEU A 26 -0.19 -6.24 -1.36
N LEU A 27 0.22 -7.38 -1.93
CA LEU A 27 -0.30 -7.93 -3.18
C LEU A 27 -1.71 -8.52 -3.05
N ASN A 28 -2.27 -8.61 -1.84
CA ASN A 28 -3.63 -9.06 -1.63
C ASN A 28 -4.63 -7.93 -1.95
N GLU A 29 -5.62 -8.21 -2.79
CA GLU A 29 -6.66 -7.24 -3.18
C GLU A 29 -7.58 -6.79 -2.03
N ASN A 30 -7.61 -7.55 -0.93
CA ASN A 30 -8.41 -7.25 0.25
C ASN A 30 -7.70 -6.30 1.23
N ILE A 31 -6.42 -6.00 1.01
CA ILE A 31 -5.74 -4.93 1.73
C ILE A 31 -6.06 -3.59 1.09
N ALA A 32 -6.26 -2.58 1.93
CA ALA A 32 -6.39 -1.19 1.52
C ALA A 32 -5.35 -0.35 2.27
N VAL A 33 -4.48 0.31 1.51
CA VAL A 33 -3.45 1.20 2.05
C VAL A 33 -3.72 2.61 1.54
N SER A 34 -3.93 3.57 2.44
CA SER A 34 -3.98 4.97 2.01
C SER A 34 -2.57 5.44 1.64
N VAL A 35 -2.45 6.00 0.44
CA VAL A 35 -1.16 6.38 -0.14
C VAL A 35 -1.16 7.83 -0.61
N MET A 36 0.04 8.36 -0.78
CA MET A 36 0.28 9.69 -1.34
C MET A 36 1.45 9.65 -2.31
N ILE A 37 1.46 10.60 -3.24
CA ILE A 37 2.61 10.83 -4.13
C ILE A 37 3.72 11.50 -3.32
N ASN A 38 4.93 10.96 -3.37
CA ASN A 38 6.05 11.44 -2.55
C ASN A 38 6.47 12.87 -2.93
N SER A 39 6.47 13.19 -4.23
CA SER A 39 6.94 14.48 -4.77
C SER A 39 5.96 15.62 -4.49
N THR A 40 4.67 15.41 -4.75
CA THR A 40 3.63 16.45 -4.63
C THR A 40 2.94 16.45 -3.28
N ARG A 41 3.09 15.38 -2.49
CA ARG A 41 2.39 15.17 -1.20
C ARG A 41 0.87 15.07 -1.33
N GLU A 42 0.37 14.91 -2.55
CA GLU A 42 -1.04 14.71 -2.85
C GLU A 42 -1.50 13.36 -2.26
N THR A 43 -2.50 13.40 -1.38
CA THR A 43 -3.01 12.25 -0.63
C THR A 43 -4.37 11.83 -1.17
N THR A 44 -4.39 11.13 -2.30
CA THR A 44 -5.63 10.88 -3.06
C THR A 44 -5.87 9.41 -3.41
N GLY A 45 -5.03 8.48 -2.96
CA GLY A 45 -5.07 7.10 -3.43
C GLY A 45 -5.39 6.05 -2.35
N ILE A 46 -6.14 5.02 -2.76
CA ILE A 46 -6.17 3.73 -2.04
C ILE A 46 -5.43 2.71 -2.89
N LEU A 47 -4.33 2.19 -2.34
CA LEU A 47 -3.56 1.12 -2.96
C LEU A 47 -4.07 -0.24 -2.50
N LYS A 48 -4.21 -1.16 -3.46
CA LYS A 48 -4.57 -2.57 -3.26
C LYS A 48 -3.67 -3.47 -4.11
N GLY A 49 -3.61 -4.76 -3.77
CA GLY A 49 -3.06 -5.77 -4.65
C GLY A 49 -3.75 -5.79 -6.02
N TYR A 50 -2.98 -6.00 -7.09
CA TYR A 50 -3.52 -6.07 -8.45
C TYR A 50 -3.26 -7.45 -9.06
N ILE A 51 -4.34 -8.22 -9.22
CA ILE A 51 -4.29 -9.54 -9.82
C ILE A 51 -4.30 -9.38 -11.35
N THR A 52 -3.18 -9.73 -11.97
CA THR A 52 -3.03 -9.80 -13.43
C THR A 52 -2.91 -11.27 -13.86
N HIS A 53 -3.16 -11.54 -15.14
CA HIS A 53 -2.99 -12.89 -15.71
C HIS A 53 -1.52 -13.37 -15.66
N SER A 54 -0.59 -12.44 -15.70
CA SER A 54 0.86 -12.66 -15.68
C SER A 54 1.45 -12.79 -14.27
N ASN A 55 0.67 -12.50 -13.22
CA ASN A 55 1.10 -12.53 -11.82
C ASN A 55 2.37 -11.69 -11.55
N ASP A 56 2.40 -10.46 -12.07
CA ASP A 56 3.59 -9.59 -12.07
C ASP A 56 3.90 -8.93 -10.71
N ASN A 57 3.27 -9.38 -9.61
CA ASN A 57 3.38 -8.79 -8.28
C ASN A 57 3.13 -7.26 -8.29
N LEU A 58 2.06 -6.84 -8.98
CA LEU A 58 1.69 -5.43 -9.10
C LEU A 58 0.66 -5.02 -8.07
N THR A 59 0.59 -3.71 -7.87
CA THR A 59 -0.43 -3.06 -7.05
C THR A 59 -1.13 -2.00 -7.87
N LYS A 60 -2.31 -1.57 -7.41
CA LYS A 60 -3.13 -0.58 -8.10
C LYS A 60 -3.63 0.46 -7.12
N VAL A 61 -3.47 1.72 -7.48
CA VAL A 61 -4.01 2.86 -6.76
C VAL A 61 -5.31 3.30 -7.44
N THR A 62 -6.39 3.34 -6.68
CA THR A 62 -7.70 3.80 -7.14
C THR A 62 -8.13 5.06 -6.37
N ASN A 63 -9.28 5.61 -6.77
CA ASN A 63 -9.92 6.80 -6.17
C ASN A 63 -9.13 8.10 -6.39
N LEU A 64 -8.33 8.15 -7.45
CA LEU A 64 -7.58 9.34 -7.82
C LEU A 64 -8.50 10.27 -8.63
N PRO A 65 -8.68 11.54 -8.23
CA PRO A 65 -9.39 12.53 -9.03
C PRO A 65 -8.81 12.67 -10.44
N ILE A 66 -9.64 13.08 -11.40
CA ILE A 66 -9.21 13.27 -12.80
C ILE A 66 -8.09 14.32 -12.94
N ASP A 67 -8.05 15.31 -12.06
CA ASP A 67 -7.05 16.38 -12.00
C ASP A 67 -5.82 16.01 -11.16
N SER A 68 -5.75 14.78 -10.64
CA SER A 68 -4.58 14.28 -9.91
C SER A 68 -3.31 14.43 -10.73
N ALA A 69 -2.25 14.91 -10.08
CA ALA A 69 -0.94 15.18 -10.70
C ALA A 69 -0.11 13.90 -10.93
N ILE A 70 -0.66 12.73 -10.59
CA ILE A 70 0.01 11.43 -10.72
C ILE A 70 0.46 11.17 -12.16
N LYS A 71 1.68 10.66 -12.28
CA LYS A 71 2.29 10.27 -13.57
C LYS A 71 3.22 9.08 -13.39
N GLU A 72 3.57 8.45 -14.51
CA GLU A 72 4.61 7.42 -14.55
C GLU A 72 5.93 7.93 -13.97
N GLY A 73 6.61 7.06 -13.22
CA GLY A 73 7.83 7.38 -12.48
C GLY A 73 7.60 8.01 -11.10
N ASP A 74 6.37 8.37 -10.74
CA ASP A 74 6.09 8.88 -9.40
C ASP A 74 6.29 7.79 -8.34
N VAL A 75 6.91 8.19 -7.23
CA VAL A 75 7.10 7.33 -6.07
C VAL A 75 5.88 7.43 -5.15
N ILE A 76 5.34 6.26 -4.80
CA ILE A 76 4.19 6.13 -3.90
C ILE A 76 4.66 5.74 -2.50
N VAL A 77 4.12 6.43 -1.50
CA VAL A 77 4.38 6.18 -0.07
C VAL A 77 3.07 6.11 0.71
N THR A 78 3.07 5.49 1.88
CA THR A 78 1.90 5.48 2.77
C THR A 78 1.58 6.89 3.28
N SER A 79 0.31 7.27 3.29
CA SER A 79 -0.12 8.62 3.69
C SER A 79 -0.25 8.81 5.21
N GLY A 80 -0.28 7.71 5.97
CA GLY A 80 -0.60 7.72 7.40
C GLY A 80 -2.08 7.89 7.73
N LEU A 81 -2.94 8.14 6.72
CA LEU A 81 -4.37 8.27 6.93
C LEU A 81 -4.96 6.94 7.43
N GLY A 82 -5.87 7.03 8.40
CA GLY A 82 -6.43 5.87 9.08
C GLY A 82 -5.55 5.29 10.19
N GLN A 83 -4.30 5.77 10.35
CA GLN A 83 -3.34 5.41 11.43
C GLN A 83 -3.04 3.90 11.55
N ILE A 84 -3.36 3.10 10.54
CA ILE A 84 -2.96 1.68 10.47
C ILE A 84 -1.51 1.60 9.99
N TYR A 85 -1.19 2.36 8.94
CA TYR A 85 0.14 2.43 8.36
C TYR A 85 0.88 3.65 8.88
N PRO A 86 2.16 3.53 9.27
CA PRO A 86 3.00 4.70 9.51
C PRO A 86 3.03 5.59 8.27
N LYS A 87 3.20 6.89 8.45
CA LYS A 87 3.35 7.81 7.32
C LYS A 87 4.72 7.62 6.66
N GLU A 88 4.78 7.82 5.35
CA GLU A 88 6.01 7.88 4.53
C GLU A 88 6.77 6.55 4.35
N VAL A 89 6.12 5.42 4.58
CA VAL A 89 6.70 4.12 4.22
C VAL A 89 6.67 4.00 2.70
N ARG A 90 7.84 3.73 2.08
CA ARG A 90 7.94 3.51 0.64
C ARG A 90 7.12 2.31 0.20
N VAL A 91 6.41 2.45 -0.92
CA VAL A 91 5.61 1.37 -1.49
C VAL A 91 6.17 0.93 -2.84
N GLY A 92 6.22 1.84 -3.81
CA GLY A 92 6.60 1.49 -5.18
C GLY A 92 6.64 2.70 -6.10
N GLU A 93 6.73 2.41 -7.39
CA GLU A 93 6.78 3.40 -8.47
C GLU A 93 5.64 3.18 -9.45
N VAL A 94 5.02 4.26 -9.92
CA VAL A 94 3.96 4.23 -10.93
C VAL A 94 4.56 3.82 -12.27
N ILE A 95 4.02 2.76 -12.87
CA ILE A 95 4.45 2.25 -14.19
C ILE A 95 3.43 2.52 -15.30
N SER A 96 2.19 2.89 -14.94
CA SER A 96 1.14 3.26 -15.88
C SER A 96 0.05 4.05 -15.16
N VAL A 97 -0.58 4.99 -15.87
CA VAL A 97 -1.77 5.72 -15.41
C VAL A 97 -2.88 5.56 -16.44
N GLU A 98 -4.01 5.05 -15.98
CA GLU A 98 -5.23 4.85 -16.75
C GLU A 98 -6.27 5.88 -16.33
N THR A 99 -6.99 6.43 -17.31
CA THR A 99 -8.08 7.36 -17.07
C THR A 99 -9.41 6.68 -17.39
N ASP A 100 -10.31 6.64 -16.42
CA ASP A 100 -11.70 6.24 -16.61
C ASP A 100 -12.54 7.51 -16.80
N GLU A 101 -12.79 7.88 -18.06
CA GLU A 101 -13.56 9.08 -18.41
C GLU A 101 -15.00 9.02 -17.90
N ILE A 102 -15.58 7.82 -17.80
CA ILE A 102 -16.97 7.64 -17.33
C ILE A 102 -17.04 7.90 -15.83
N LYS A 103 -16.08 7.39 -15.06
CA LYS A 103 -16.03 7.61 -13.62
C LYS A 103 -15.38 8.94 -13.22
N VAL A 104 -14.78 9.67 -14.16
CA VAL A 104 -14.02 10.90 -13.92
C VAL A 104 -12.93 10.67 -12.86
N MET A 105 -12.25 9.53 -12.99
CA MET A 105 -11.23 9.07 -12.04
C MET A 105 -10.02 8.53 -12.79
N LYS A 106 -8.85 8.67 -12.18
CA LYS A 106 -7.62 8.02 -12.59
C LYS A 106 -7.39 6.76 -11.76
N THR A 107 -6.63 5.85 -12.35
CA THR A 107 -6.10 4.66 -11.70
C THR A 107 -4.63 4.57 -12.06
N ALA A 108 -3.77 4.20 -11.12
CA ALA A 108 -2.35 4.03 -11.38
C ALA A 108 -1.91 2.60 -11.05
N ILE A 109 -1.16 2.00 -11.96
CA ILE A 109 -0.51 0.72 -11.72
C ILE A 109 0.86 1.00 -11.11
N VAL A 110 1.14 0.35 -9.99
CA VAL A 110 2.34 0.59 -9.18
C VAL A 110 3.10 -0.71 -9.02
N LYS A 111 4.39 -0.66 -9.37
CA LYS A 111 5.34 -1.73 -9.12
C LYS A 111 5.96 -1.55 -7.74
N PRO A 112 5.75 -2.47 -6.79
CA PRO A 112 6.38 -2.39 -5.47
C PRO A 112 7.91 -2.40 -5.55
N PHE A 113 8.58 -1.69 -4.64
CA PHE A 113 10.05 -1.79 -4.49
C PHE A 113 10.48 -3.08 -3.80
N VAL A 114 9.56 -3.73 -3.08
CA VAL A 114 9.78 -5.01 -2.43
C VAL A 114 9.71 -6.11 -3.47
N ASP A 115 10.72 -6.98 -3.51
CA ASP A 115 10.67 -8.23 -4.26
C ASP A 115 10.00 -9.32 -3.40
N PHE A 116 8.72 -9.57 -3.67
CA PHE A 116 7.93 -10.56 -2.94
C PHE A 116 8.36 -12.01 -3.17
N ASN A 117 9.21 -12.28 -4.17
CA ASN A 117 9.77 -13.62 -4.40
C ASN A 117 11.03 -13.88 -3.56
N ARG A 118 11.59 -12.84 -2.92
CA ARG A 118 12.87 -12.88 -2.20
C ARG A 118 12.81 -12.10 -0.89
N LEU A 119 11.98 -12.59 0.03
CA LEU A 119 11.87 -12.04 1.38
C LEU A 119 12.74 -12.85 2.36
N GLU A 120 13.68 -12.18 3.02
CA GLU A 120 14.58 -12.81 4.00
C GLU A 120 14.40 -12.18 5.39
N GLU A 121 14.62 -10.86 5.49
CA GLU A 121 14.52 -10.12 6.75
C GLU A 121 13.41 -9.06 6.70
N LEU A 122 12.59 -9.03 7.75
CA LEU A 122 11.41 -8.18 7.87
C LEU A 122 11.36 -7.53 9.25
N PHE A 123 10.75 -6.35 9.31
CA PHE A 123 10.58 -5.58 10.53
C PHE A 123 9.09 -5.41 10.84
N VAL A 124 8.71 -5.68 12.09
CA VAL A 124 7.38 -5.36 12.61
C VAL A 124 7.41 -3.93 13.12
N VAL A 125 6.56 -3.08 12.55
CA VAL A 125 6.40 -1.71 13.02
C VAL A 125 5.32 -1.65 14.08
N ILE A 126 5.73 -1.31 15.30
CA ILE A 126 4.85 -1.12 16.45
C ILE A 126 4.44 0.36 16.51
N PRO A 127 3.14 0.68 16.40
CA PRO A 127 2.69 2.06 16.53
C PRO A 127 2.92 2.58 17.95
N LYS A 128 3.26 3.86 18.09
CA LYS A 128 3.49 4.51 19.40
C LYS A 128 2.21 4.60 20.24
N GLU A 129 1.07 4.78 19.58
CA GLU A 129 -0.24 4.87 20.22
C GLU A 129 -1.06 3.64 19.82
N THR A 130 -1.53 2.90 20.83
CA THR A 130 -2.44 1.77 20.60
C THR A 130 -3.85 2.34 20.58
N ARG A 131 -4.58 2.16 19.47
CA ARG A 131 -6.02 2.48 19.45
C ARG A 131 -6.76 1.45 20.32
N GLU A 132 -7.35 1.92 21.42
CA GLU A 132 -8.37 1.14 22.12
C GLU A 132 -9.65 1.13 21.29
N ILE A 133 -9.93 0.03 20.61
CA ILE A 133 -11.23 -0.20 19.98
C ILE A 133 -12.13 -0.80 21.06
N LYS A 134 -13.03 0.04 21.60
CA LYS A 134 -14.13 -0.46 22.43
C LYS A 134 -15.16 -1.10 21.50
N TYR A 135 -15.36 -2.40 21.66
CA TYR A 135 -16.52 -3.07 21.09
C TYR A 135 -17.68 -2.80 22.04
N ASP A 136 -18.71 -2.09 21.57
CA ASP A 136 -19.97 -2.00 22.30
C ASP A 136 -20.62 -3.40 22.24
N ASN A 137 -20.78 -4.02 23.41
CA ASN A 137 -21.52 -5.28 23.59
C ASN A 137 -23.03 -5.03 23.62
#